data_AF-A0A2H1WTK9-F1
#
_entry.id   AF-A0A2H1WTK9-F1
#
_cell.length_a   1.000
_cell.length_b   1.000
_cell.length_c   1.000
_cell.angle_alpha   90.00
_cell.angle_beta   90.00
_cell.angle_gamma   90.00
#
_symmetry.space_group_name_H-M   'P 1'
#
loop_
_entity.id
_entity.type
_entity.pdbx_description
1 polymer ?
#
loop_
_entity_poly.entity_id
_entity_poly.type
_entity_poly.pdbx_seq_one_letter_code
_entity_poly.pdbx_strand_id
1 'polypeptide(L)'
;AGEMLNFKQILDGADDIVYNKNVLFELVATVSNKTLGNPNVQKLMRDPKQKFDVMILEYMFNDLFSTFSAVFQCPYIWFSTIEPHWEVINMISGPMNPAYNSDYLQARIPPFTFLGRVHELWTQIKGLYYHEL
;
A
#
# COMPACT_ATOMS: atom_id res chain seq x y z
N ALA A 1 17.00 -12.32 -8.48
CA ALA A 1 17.51 -12.63 -7.14
C ALA A 1 17.58 -11.30 -6.41
N GLY A 2 16.55 -10.99 -5.61
CA GLY A 2 16.39 -9.68 -4.98
C GLY A 2 17.49 -9.43 -3.97
N GLU A 3 18.12 -8.26 -4.05
CA GLU A 3 19.01 -7.79 -2.99
C GLU A 3 18.20 -7.74 -1.68
N MET A 4 18.60 -8.56 -0.71
CA MET A 4 18.01 -8.50 0.61
C MET A 4 18.38 -7.15 1.23
N LEU A 5 17.36 -6.30 1.42
CA LEU A 5 17.41 -5.12 2.30
C LEU A 5 18.22 -5.44 3.56
N ASN A 6 19.39 -4.81 3.70
CA ASN A 6 20.26 -5.04 4.85
C ASN A 6 19.88 -4.05 5.96
N PHE A 7 19.53 -4.58 7.13
CA PHE A 7 19.22 -3.76 8.31
C PHE A 7 20.29 -2.73 8.65
N LYS A 8 21.57 -3.03 8.40
CA LYS A 8 22.66 -2.06 8.62
C LYS A 8 22.53 -0.86 7.69
N GLN A 9 22.22 -1.07 6.41
CA GLN A 9 22.05 0.02 5.45
C GLN A 9 20.87 0.95 5.82
N ILE A 10 19.81 0.39 6.40
CA ILE A 10 18.66 1.16 6.87
C ILE A 10 19.05 2.01 8.11
N LEU A 11 19.77 1.40 9.06
CA LEU A 11 20.20 2.08 10.29
C LEU A 11 21.28 3.14 10.04
N ASP A 12 22.09 2.94 9.00
CA ASP A 12 23.15 3.86 8.59
C ASP A 12 22.60 5.08 7.81
N GLY A 13 21.26 5.20 7.67
CA GLY A 13 20.62 6.35 7.04
C GLY A 13 20.82 6.37 5.53
N ALA A 14 20.80 5.21 4.86
CA ALA A 14 20.66 5.16 3.40
C ALA A 14 19.27 5.67 3.02
N ASP A 15 19.11 7.00 3.06
CA ASP A 15 17.88 7.75 2.85
C ASP A 15 17.22 7.45 1.49
N ASP A 16 17.89 6.77 0.56
CA ASP A 16 17.33 6.43 -0.75
C ASP A 16 16.61 5.08 -0.82
N ILE A 17 16.85 4.13 0.10
CA ILE A 17 16.33 2.76 -0.07
C ILE A 17 14.85 2.67 0.34
N VAL A 18 14.49 3.32 1.44
CA VAL A 18 13.11 3.28 2.00
C VAL A 18 12.14 4.16 1.18
N TYR A 19 12.64 5.24 0.58
CA TYR A 19 11.85 6.14 -0.26
C TYR A 19 11.77 5.69 -1.73
N ASN A 20 12.50 4.63 -2.11
CA ASN A 20 12.38 4.07 -3.44
C ASN A 20 11.05 3.32 -3.58
N LYS A 21 10.14 3.89 -4.39
CA LYS A 21 8.82 3.31 -4.69
C LYS A 21 8.91 1.81 -5.00
N ASN A 22 9.83 1.43 -5.88
CA ASN A 22 9.94 0.05 -6.35
C ASN A 22 10.33 -0.91 -5.22
N VAL A 23 11.26 -0.48 -4.36
CA VAL A 23 11.70 -1.28 -3.20
C VAL A 23 10.57 -1.42 -2.18
N LEU A 24 9.80 -0.35 -1.94
CA LEU A 24 8.64 -0.40 -1.05
C LEU A 24 7.58 -1.38 -1.56
N PHE A 25 7.18 -1.26 -2.82
CA PHE A 25 6.19 -2.16 -3.43
C PHE A 25 6.68 -3.61 -3.48
N GLU A 26 7.96 -3.86 -3.79
CA GLU A 26 8.54 -5.21 -3.79
C GLU A 26 8.57 -5.82 -2.38
N LEU A 27 8.95 -5.02 -1.37
CA LEU A 27 8.96 -5.45 0.02
C LEU A 27 7.57 -5.84 0.47
N VAL A 28 6.60 -4.95 0.25
CA VAL A 28 5.20 -5.15 0.58
C VAL A 28 4.63 -6.40 -0.11
N ALA A 29 4.85 -6.56 -1.41
CA ALA A 29 4.40 -7.74 -2.15
C ALA A 29 5.06 -9.02 -1.63
N THR A 30 6.34 -8.97 -1.29
CA THR A 30 7.07 -10.11 -0.71
C THR A 30 6.53 -10.49 0.66
N VAL A 31 6.23 -9.50 1.52
CA VAL A 31 5.63 -9.72 2.85
C VAL A 31 4.25 -10.33 2.72
N SER A 32 3.39 -9.81 1.84
CA SER A 32 2.07 -10.36 1.58
C SER A 32 2.15 -11.80 1.07
N ASN A 33 3.03 -12.07 0.09
CA ASN A 33 3.21 -13.41 -0.46
C ASN A 33 3.77 -14.40 0.58
N LYS A 34 4.77 -14.02 1.38
CA LYS A 34 5.31 -14.88 2.44
C LYS A 34 4.32 -15.10 3.58
N THR A 35 3.52 -14.10 3.94
CA THR A 35 2.49 -14.22 4.98
C THR A 35 1.39 -15.16 4.54
N LEU A 36 0.84 -14.96 3.33
CA LEU A 36 -0.18 -15.85 2.79
C LEU A 36 0.37 -17.24 2.50
N GLY A 37 1.60 -17.38 2.03
CA GLY A 37 2.26 -18.67 1.81
C GLY A 37 2.66 -19.40 3.10
N ASN A 38 2.57 -18.76 4.27
CA ASN A 38 2.99 -19.36 5.53
C ASN A 38 2.08 -20.54 5.92
N PRO A 39 2.62 -21.74 6.19
CA PRO A 39 1.81 -22.91 6.56
C PRO A 39 0.91 -22.70 7.78
N ASN A 40 1.34 -21.88 8.75
CA ASN A 40 0.54 -21.60 9.95
C ASN A 40 -0.64 -20.69 9.64
N VAL A 41 -0.46 -19.69 8.79
CA VAL A 41 -1.55 -18.82 8.31
C VAL A 41 -2.53 -19.62 7.46
N GLN A 42 -2.01 -20.46 6.57
CA GLN A 42 -2.79 -21.38 5.74
C GLN A 42 -3.59 -22.40 6.57
N LYS A 43 -3.04 -22.85 7.71
CA LYS A 43 -3.75 -23.71 8.67
C LYS A 43 -4.85 -22.94 9.40
N LEU A 44 -4.57 -21.72 9.84
CA LEU A 44 -5.54 -20.84 10.50
C LEU A 44 -6.74 -20.56 9.58
N MET A 45 -6.49 -20.22 8.32
CA MET A 45 -7.53 -19.93 7.33
C MET A 45 -8.42 -21.13 6.99
N ARG A 46 -7.89 -22.35 7.08
CA ARG A 46 -8.63 -23.58 6.75
C ARG A 46 -9.32 -24.23 7.95
N ASP A 47 -9.07 -23.75 9.17
CA ASP A 47 -9.66 -24.33 10.37
C ASP A 47 -11.09 -23.79 10.57
N PRO A 48 -12.14 -24.61 10.37
CA PRO A 48 -13.52 -24.16 10.50
C PRO A 48 -13.91 -23.80 11.95
N LYS A 49 -13.07 -24.17 12.94
CA LYS A 49 -13.29 -23.83 14.34
C LYS A 49 -12.85 -22.40 14.66
N GLN A 50 -11.98 -21.81 13.85
CA GLN A 50 -11.48 -20.45 14.04
C GLN A 50 -12.45 -19.48 13.41
N LYS A 51 -13.04 -18.62 14.23
CA LYS A 51 -13.99 -17.59 13.82
C LYS A 51 -13.58 -16.27 14.47
N PHE A 52 -13.78 -15.19 13.74
CA PHE A 52 -13.47 -13.85 14.17
C PHE A 52 -14.70 -12.97 13.96
N ASP A 53 -14.98 -12.08 14.90
CA ASP A 53 -16.11 -11.14 14.77
C ASP A 53 -15.76 -9.94 13.88
N VAL A 54 -14.46 -9.62 13.76
CA VAL A 54 -13.96 -8.50 12.95
C VAL A 54 -12.50 -8.74 12.54
N MET A 55 -12.13 -8.30 11.35
CA MET A 55 -10.75 -8.26 10.88
C MET A 55 -10.28 -6.82 10.78
N ILE A 56 -9.17 -6.49 11.41
CA ILE A 56 -8.54 -5.16 11.36
C ILE A 56 -7.17 -5.35 10.73
N LEU A 57 -7.00 -4.93 9.48
CA LEU A 57 -5.73 -5.10 8.76
C LEU A 57 -5.29 -3.79 8.09
N GLU A 58 -3.98 -3.66 8.00
CA GLU A 58 -3.34 -2.50 7.40
C GLU A 58 -3.38 -2.57 5.87
N TYR A 59 -3.59 -1.42 5.22
CA TYR A 59 -3.36 -1.26 3.80
C TYR A 59 -1.86 -1.25 3.52
N MET A 60 -1.38 -2.38 3.01
CA MET A 60 -0.01 -2.48 2.51
C MET A 60 -0.04 -2.41 0.98
N PHE A 61 -0.54 -1.32 0.38
CA PHE A 61 -0.50 -1.09 -1.09
C PHE A 61 -0.99 -2.25 -1.98
N ASN A 62 -1.77 -3.16 -1.43
CA ASN A 62 -2.38 -4.30 -2.11
C ASN A 62 -3.57 -4.80 -1.31
N ASP A 63 -4.49 -5.44 -2.02
CA ASP A 63 -5.79 -5.84 -1.46
C ASP A 63 -5.78 -7.31 -1.03
N LEU A 64 -4.63 -7.98 -1.06
CA LEU A 64 -4.55 -9.42 -0.82
C LEU A 64 -5.06 -9.80 0.57
N PHE A 65 -4.88 -8.92 1.55
CA PHE A 65 -5.36 -9.13 2.92
C PHE A 65 -6.87 -8.91 3.09
N SER A 66 -7.55 -8.24 2.16
CA SER A 66 -9.02 -8.16 2.17
C SER A 66 -9.67 -9.54 2.04
N THR A 67 -8.97 -10.50 1.41
CA THR A 67 -9.46 -11.87 1.22
C THR A 67 -9.72 -12.61 2.54
N PHE A 68 -9.06 -12.23 3.64
CA PHE A 68 -9.31 -12.82 4.95
C PHE A 68 -10.76 -12.63 5.42
N SER A 69 -11.36 -11.48 5.13
CA SER A 69 -12.76 -11.21 5.47
C SER A 69 -13.71 -12.17 4.73
N ALA A 70 -13.41 -12.49 3.47
CA ALA A 70 -14.16 -13.49 2.72
C ALA A 70 -13.96 -14.92 3.27
N VAL A 71 -12.78 -15.25 3.79
CA VAL A 71 -12.51 -16.57 4.39
C VAL A 71 -13.23 -16.75 5.73
N PHE A 72 -13.15 -15.76 6.62
CA PHE A 72 -13.73 -15.84 7.96
C PHE A 72 -15.18 -15.34 8.04
N GLN A 73 -15.73 -14.82 6.94
CA GLN A 73 -17.11 -14.32 6.82
C GLN A 73 -17.44 -13.26 7.88
N CYS A 74 -16.54 -12.29 8.06
CA CYS A 74 -16.70 -11.23 9.06
C CYS A 74 -16.36 -9.83 8.51
N PRO A 75 -16.88 -8.76 9.12
CA PRO A 75 -16.57 -7.38 8.72
C PRO A 75 -15.07 -7.08 8.66
N TYR A 76 -14.69 -6.29 7.65
CA TYR A 76 -13.32 -5.84 7.43
C TYR A 76 -13.17 -4.36 7.76
N ILE A 77 -12.27 -4.04 8.68
CA ILE A 77 -11.83 -2.68 8.96
C ILE A 77 -10.46 -2.51 8.32
N TRP A 78 -10.43 -1.69 7.27
CA TRP A 78 -9.20 -1.29 6.61
C TRP A 78 -8.64 -0.03 7.27
N PHE A 79 -7.38 -0.07 7.70
CA PHE A 79 -6.69 1.12 8.18
C PHE A 79 -5.37 1.33 7.45
N SER A 80 -4.91 2.57 7.36
CA SER A 80 -3.61 2.93 6.77
C SER A 80 -2.85 3.79 7.77
N THR A 81 -1.57 3.48 7.99
CA THR A 81 -0.67 4.33 8.78
C THR A 81 -0.06 5.47 7.96
N ILE A 82 -0.24 5.41 6.63
CA ILE A 82 0.18 6.44 5.68
C ILE A 82 -1.01 7.35 5.39
N GLU A 83 -0.73 8.63 5.17
CA GLU A 83 -1.71 9.66 4.79
C GLU A 83 -2.64 9.16 3.66
N PRO A 84 -3.94 9.50 3.71
CA PRO A 84 -4.85 9.26 2.60
C PRO A 84 -4.28 9.85 1.31
N HIS A 85 -4.07 9.01 0.31
CA HIS A 85 -3.49 9.38 -0.98
C HIS A 85 -4.37 8.89 -2.13
N TRP A 86 -4.06 9.35 -3.33
CA TRP A 86 -4.95 9.14 -4.47
C TRP A 86 -5.16 7.66 -4.79
N GLU A 87 -4.18 6.78 -4.57
CA GLU A 87 -4.31 5.32 -4.83
C GLU A 87 -5.38 4.68 -3.92
N VAL A 88 -5.31 4.91 -2.60
CA VAL A 88 -6.29 4.32 -1.67
C VAL A 88 -7.71 4.86 -1.89
N ILE A 89 -7.85 6.15 -2.20
CA ILE A 89 -9.16 6.76 -2.45
C ILE A 89 -9.73 6.36 -3.82
N ASN A 90 -8.87 6.07 -4.80
CA ASN A 90 -9.29 5.59 -6.12
C ASN A 90 -10.10 4.29 -6.02
N MET A 91 -9.78 3.42 -5.07
CA MET A 91 -10.50 2.16 -4.84
C MET A 91 -11.94 2.35 -4.32
N ILE A 92 -12.25 3.52 -3.74
CA ILE A 92 -13.54 3.79 -3.09
C ILE A 92 -14.40 4.73 -3.94
N SER A 93 -13.85 5.90 -4.30
CA SER A 93 -14.61 7.00 -4.89
C SER A 93 -13.95 7.66 -6.11
N GLY A 94 -12.82 7.12 -6.58
CA GLY A 94 -12.03 7.70 -7.67
C GLY A 94 -10.87 8.60 -7.18
N PRO A 95 -9.96 9.02 -8.07
CA PRO A 95 -8.73 9.69 -7.67
C PRO A 95 -9.01 11.10 -7.15
N MET A 96 -8.30 11.49 -6.09
CA MET A 96 -8.41 12.84 -5.52
C MET A 96 -7.86 13.89 -6.48
N ASN A 97 -8.43 15.10 -6.44
CA ASN A 97 -7.99 16.19 -7.30
C ASN A 97 -6.49 16.52 -7.06
N PRO A 98 -5.61 16.33 -8.06
CA PRO A 98 -4.17 16.53 -7.93
C PRO A 98 -3.78 18.00 -7.69
N ALA A 99 -4.68 18.95 -7.98
CA ALA A 99 -4.41 20.37 -7.72
C ALA A 99 -4.38 20.72 -6.23
N TYR A 100 -4.94 19.85 -5.37
CA TYR A 100 -5.13 20.11 -3.94
C TYR A 100 -4.61 18.99 -3.03
N ASN A 101 -4.23 17.84 -3.60
CA ASN A 101 -3.74 16.68 -2.86
C ASN A 101 -2.41 16.24 -3.47
N SER A 102 -1.38 16.05 -2.66
CA SER A 102 -0.08 15.56 -3.12
C SER A 102 -0.04 14.05 -3.25
N ASP A 103 0.83 13.58 -4.14
CA ASP A 103 1.32 12.19 -4.09
C ASP A 103 2.05 11.91 -2.77
N TYR A 104 1.76 10.78 -2.14
CA TYR A 104 2.35 10.39 -0.84
C TYR A 104 3.88 10.28 -0.87
N LEU A 105 4.47 10.12 -2.05
CA LEU A 105 5.93 10.02 -2.23
C LEU A 105 6.59 11.35 -2.53
N GLN A 106 5.84 12.39 -2.87
CA GLN A 106 6.40 13.71 -3.18
C GLN A 106 6.39 14.66 -1.97
N ALA A 107 5.73 14.28 -0.86
CA ALA A 107 5.67 15.02 0.40
C ALA A 107 5.45 16.54 0.23
N ARG A 108 4.73 16.96 -0.82
CA ARG A 108 4.47 18.37 -1.09
C ARG A 108 3.28 18.82 -0.28
N ILE A 109 3.46 19.89 0.48
CA ILE A 109 2.39 20.44 1.30
C ILE A 109 1.68 21.55 0.51
N PRO A 110 0.35 21.49 0.29
CA PRO A 110 -0.40 22.59 -0.31
C PRO A 110 -0.23 23.91 0.48
N PRO A 111 -0.34 25.10 -0.16
CA PRO A 111 -0.82 25.33 -1.52
C PRO A 111 0.26 25.20 -2.60
N PHE A 112 -0.07 24.52 -3.70
CA PHE A 112 0.84 24.37 -4.84
C PHE A 112 0.84 25.57 -5.78
N THR A 113 2.00 25.88 -6.35
CA THR A 113 2.13 26.78 -7.52
C THR A 113 1.47 26.16 -8.75
N PHE A 114 1.22 26.95 -9.79
CA PHE A 114 0.64 26.44 -11.05
C PHE A 114 1.42 25.23 -11.61
N LEU A 115 2.75 25.32 -11.68
CA LEU A 115 3.59 24.22 -12.13
C LEU A 115 3.56 23.01 -11.18
N GLY A 116 3.44 23.26 -9.87
CA GLY A 116 3.25 22.18 -8.89
C GLY A 116 1.99 21.37 -9.18
N ARG A 117 0.86 22.03 -9.46
CA ARG A 117 -0.41 21.37 -9.81
C ARG A 117 -0.32 20.57 -11.11
N VAL A 118 0.33 21.12 -12.14
CA VAL A 118 0.56 20.41 -13.41
C VAL A 118 1.42 19.17 -13.20
N HIS A 119 2.43 19.26 -12.33
CA HIS A 119 3.28 18.12 -11.99
C HIS A 119 2.54 17.03 -11.21
N GLU A 120 1.71 17.38 -10.21
CA GLU A 120 0.87 16.40 -9.51
C GLU A 120 -0.09 15.71 -10.49
N LEU A 121 -0.72 16.48 -11.38
CA LEU A 121 -1.61 15.93 -12.41
C LEU A 121 -0.87 14.95 -13.33
N TRP A 122 0.32 15.32 -13.80
CA TRP A 122 1.15 14.44 -14.63
C TRP A 122 1.58 13.18 -13.88
N THR A 123 1.86 13.29 -12.57
CA THR A 123 2.21 12.15 -11.72
C THR A 123 1.04 11.18 -11.62
N GLN A 124 -0.17 11.68 -11.35
CA GLN A 124 -1.38 10.85 -11.28
C GLN A 124 -1.72 10.21 -12.64
N ILE A 125 -1.65 10.95 -13.75
CA ILE A 125 -1.93 10.41 -15.10
C ILE A 125 -0.98 9.25 -15.42
N LYS A 126 0.32 9.42 -15.14
CA LYS A 126 1.29 8.33 -15.32
C LYS A 126 0.95 7.15 -14.41
N GLY A 127 0.66 7.40 -13.14
CA GLY A 127 0.30 6.35 -12.17
C GLY A 127 -0.90 5.53 -12.64
N LEU A 128 -2.00 6.19 -13.00
CA LEU A 128 -3.20 5.53 -13.54
C LEU A 128 -2.90 4.73 -14.81
N TYR A 129 -2.12 5.28 -15.73
CA TYR A 129 -1.73 4.58 -16.96
C TYR A 129 -0.93 3.30 -16.70
N TYR A 130 -0.03 3.30 -15.71
CA TYR A 130 0.75 2.11 -15.36
C TYR A 130 0.00 1.10 -14.51
N HIS A 131 -1.07 1.50 -13.81
CA HIS A 131 -1.90 0.62 -12.98
C HIS A 131 -3.10 0.00 -13.72
N GLU A 132 -3.52 0.54 -14.88
CA GLU A 132 -4.60 0.00 -15.72
C GLU A 132 -4.15 -1.09 -16.73
N LEU A 133 -2.86 -1.43 -16.77
CA LEU A 133 -2.29 -2.55 -17.54
C LEU A 133 -1.76 -3.65 -16.61
#